data_AF-A0A1Q7BW53-F1
#
_entry.id   AF-A0A1Q7BW53-F1
#
_cell.length_a   1.000
_cell.length_b   1.000
_cell.length_c   1.000
_cell.angle_alpha   90.00
_cell.angle_beta   90.00
_cell.angle_gamma   90.00
#
_symmetry.space_group_name_H-M   'P 1'
#
loop_
_entity.id
_entity.type
_entity.pdbx_description
1 polymer ?
#
loop_
_entity_poly.entity_id
_entity_poly.type
_entity_poly.pdbx_seq_one_letter_code
_entity_poly.pdbx_strand_id
1 'polypeptide(L)'
;MAESTGKHGKGILPVADEPLGTPDSYGDDRVFLHLRNADNADAERDAAIAALGEAGHPTVVVNVRGANDLGGLFFFAEFATAVAGWVLEINPFDQPNVQEAKDNTAKVLEGYAKDGRLPEAEDADDAALKALLDQLEPPHYLAIMGYLEPSEEFDSAISNLRSAIRKQTHVATTYGYGPRFLHSTGQMHKGGPATGVLLQLIHDGDADAEVPEAGYSFTTLKNAQAIGDLHTLRDHGLPAQRVRLEGDRVEALERLTKKIEEML
;
A
#
# COMPACT_ATOMS: atom_id res chain seq x y z
N MET A 1 -6.80 -9.62 6.17
CA MET A 1 -5.91 -9.37 7.33
C MET A 1 -5.84 -7.89 7.73
N ALA A 2 -5.42 -6.97 6.84
CA ALA A 2 -5.36 -5.53 7.16
C ALA A 2 -6.70 -4.97 7.65
N GLU A 3 -7.77 -5.18 6.89
CA GLU A 3 -9.13 -4.75 7.24
C GLU A 3 -9.63 -5.33 8.57
N SER A 4 -9.37 -6.62 8.81
CA SER A 4 -9.79 -7.29 10.03
C SER A 4 -9.02 -6.81 11.25
N THR A 5 -7.72 -6.53 11.11
CA THR A 5 -6.83 -6.31 12.25
C THR A 5 -6.52 -4.85 12.56
N GLY A 6 -6.62 -3.94 11.60
CA GLY A 6 -6.27 -2.53 11.74
C GLY A 6 -7.26 -1.71 12.55
N LYS A 7 -7.31 -1.89 13.87
CA LYS A 7 -8.31 -1.31 14.77
C LYS A 7 -7.71 -0.95 16.13
N HIS A 8 -8.25 0.10 16.74
CA HIS A 8 -7.88 0.53 18.09
C HIS A 8 -6.36 0.75 18.29
N GLY A 9 -5.66 1.23 17.26
CA GLY A 9 -4.22 1.46 17.31
C GLY A 9 -3.38 0.18 17.20
N LYS A 10 -4.00 -0.97 16.87
CA LYS A 10 -3.38 -2.29 16.72
C LYS A 10 -3.61 -2.82 15.32
N GLY A 11 -2.77 -3.73 14.84
CA GLY A 11 -2.98 -4.40 13.57
C GLY A 11 -1.72 -5.04 12.99
N ILE A 12 -1.93 -5.87 11.96
CA ILE A 12 -0.85 -6.51 11.21
C ILE A 12 -0.94 -6.01 9.77
N LEU A 13 0.16 -5.45 9.28
CA LEU A 13 0.26 -5.02 7.88
C LEU A 13 0.62 -6.23 7.00
N PRO A 14 -0.27 -6.68 6.11
CA PRO A 14 0.11 -7.64 5.08
C PRO A 14 0.98 -6.94 4.04
N VAL A 15 2.20 -7.43 3.85
CA VAL A 15 3.12 -6.98 2.82
C VAL A 15 3.11 -8.02 1.69
N ALA A 16 2.44 -7.69 0.60
CA ALA A 16 2.39 -8.52 -0.60
C ALA A 16 3.35 -7.98 -1.67
N ASP A 17 3.91 -8.90 -2.46
CA ASP A 17 4.73 -8.62 -3.64
C ASP A 17 5.89 -7.65 -3.40
N GLU A 18 6.40 -7.56 -2.17
CA GLU A 18 7.65 -6.86 -1.91
C GLU A 18 8.81 -7.71 -2.45
N PRO A 19 9.70 -7.15 -3.30
CA PRO A 19 10.82 -7.92 -3.83
C PRO A 19 11.71 -8.42 -2.70
N LEU A 20 12.09 -9.70 -2.72
CA LEU A 20 12.90 -10.29 -1.65
C LEU A 20 14.32 -9.71 -1.69
N GLY A 21 14.78 -9.18 -0.55
CA GLY A 21 16.13 -8.68 -0.33
C GLY A 21 16.97 -9.67 0.46
N THR A 22 18.22 -9.26 0.73
CA THR A 22 19.10 -9.96 1.66
C THR A 22 18.68 -9.70 3.12
N PRO A 23 19.09 -10.54 4.09
CA PRO A 23 18.61 -10.41 5.47
C PRO A 23 18.90 -9.06 6.16
N ASP A 24 19.98 -8.39 5.78
CA ASP A 24 20.38 -7.05 6.24
C ASP A 24 19.52 -5.93 5.65
N SER A 25 18.66 -6.21 4.67
CA SER A 25 17.72 -5.24 4.08
C SER A 25 16.43 -5.07 4.89
N TYR A 26 16.26 -5.73 6.03
CA TYR A 26 15.01 -5.78 6.79
C TYR A 26 15.22 -5.36 8.25
N GLY A 27 14.25 -4.64 8.84
CA GLY A 27 14.16 -4.44 10.27
C GLY A 27 13.61 -5.66 11.01
N ASP A 28 13.64 -5.62 12.35
CA ASP A 28 13.12 -6.69 13.23
C ASP A 28 11.58 -6.70 13.36
N ASP A 29 10.88 -6.13 12.38
CA ASP A 29 9.43 -5.88 12.36
C ASP A 29 8.68 -6.74 11.33
N ARG A 30 9.30 -7.84 10.88
CA ARG A 30 8.76 -8.73 9.84
C ARG A 30 8.54 -10.16 10.34
N VAL A 31 7.53 -10.79 9.74
CA VAL A 31 7.35 -12.24 9.73
C VAL A 31 7.17 -12.65 8.27
N PHE A 32 8.00 -13.56 7.78
CA PHE A 32 7.99 -14.00 6.40
C PHE A 32 7.15 -15.27 6.25
N LEU A 33 6.05 -15.19 5.49
CA LEU A 33 5.24 -16.34 5.10
C LEU A 33 5.66 -16.81 3.71
N HIS A 34 6.19 -18.03 3.61
CA HIS A 34 6.55 -18.66 2.34
C HIS A 34 5.54 -19.76 2.00
N LEU A 35 4.70 -19.51 0.99
CA LEU A 35 3.84 -20.52 0.38
C LEU A 35 4.65 -21.33 -0.63
N ARG A 36 5.30 -22.38 -0.16
CA ARG A 36 6.26 -23.19 -0.93
C ARG A 36 5.53 -24.21 -1.78
N ASN A 37 5.66 -24.13 -3.10
CA ASN A 37 5.13 -25.18 -3.99
C ASN A 37 5.97 -26.45 -3.86
N ALA A 38 5.42 -27.49 -3.24
CA ALA A 38 6.16 -28.73 -2.97
C ALA A 38 6.44 -29.55 -4.24
N ASP A 39 5.61 -29.41 -5.27
CA ASP A 39 5.73 -30.15 -6.53
C ASP A 39 6.60 -29.42 -7.56
N ASN A 40 6.80 -28.11 -7.38
CA ASN A 40 7.68 -27.27 -8.20
C ASN A 40 8.43 -26.29 -7.31
N ALA A 41 9.37 -26.81 -6.52
CA ALA A 41 10.13 -26.02 -5.56
C ALA A 41 11.10 -25.07 -6.27
N ASP A 42 11.13 -23.82 -5.81
CA ASP A 42 12.11 -22.82 -6.22
C ASP A 42 13.28 -22.85 -5.23
N ALA A 43 14.40 -23.42 -5.66
CA ALA A 43 15.58 -23.60 -4.82
C ALA A 43 16.23 -22.27 -4.40
N GLU A 44 16.17 -21.25 -5.25
CA GLU A 44 16.71 -19.93 -4.95
C GLU A 44 15.87 -19.23 -3.89
N ARG A 45 14.54 -19.31 -4.03
CA ARG A 45 13.59 -18.80 -3.04
C ARG A 45 13.71 -19.53 -1.71
N ASP A 46 13.79 -20.86 -1.74
CA ASP A 46 13.99 -21.69 -0.54
C ASP A 46 15.26 -21.27 0.22
N ALA A 47 16.38 -21.11 -0.49
CA ALA A 47 17.64 -20.68 0.10
C ALA A 47 17.57 -19.26 0.69
N ALA A 48 16.90 -18.33 0.00
CA ALA A 48 16.75 -16.95 0.48
C ALA A 48 15.88 -16.87 1.76
N ILE A 49 14.79 -17.65 1.83
CA ILE A 49 13.96 -17.74 3.05
C ILE A 49 14.72 -18.42 4.19
N ALA A 50 15.53 -19.44 3.91
CA ALA A 50 16.39 -20.06 4.91
C ALA A 50 17.42 -19.06 5.47
N ALA A 51 18.07 -18.28 4.59
CA ALA A 51 19.03 -17.25 4.99
C ALA A 51 18.40 -16.17 5.89
N LEU A 52 17.14 -15.80 5.65
CA LEU A 52 16.39 -14.91 6.54
C LEU A 52 16.22 -15.53 7.94
N GLY A 53 15.83 -16.81 8.01
CA GLY A 53 15.70 -17.54 9.26
C GLY A 53 17.01 -17.67 10.03
N GLU A 54 18.11 -17.98 9.33
CA GLU A 54 19.47 -18.06 9.91
C GLU A 54 19.95 -16.71 10.47
N ALA A 55 19.52 -15.61 9.84
CA ALA A 55 19.78 -14.26 10.32
C ALA A 55 18.86 -13.82 11.49
N GLY A 56 17.90 -14.66 11.91
CA GLY A 56 17.03 -14.41 13.06
C GLY A 56 15.64 -13.88 12.72
N HIS A 57 15.31 -13.66 11.45
CA HIS A 57 13.98 -13.24 11.04
C HIS A 57 12.97 -14.38 11.21
N PRO A 58 11.78 -14.14 11.80
CA PRO A 58 10.72 -15.16 11.88
C PRO A 58 10.25 -15.59 10.48
N THR A 59 10.36 -16.89 10.18
CA THR A 59 9.89 -17.48 8.92
C THR A 59 8.86 -18.58 9.17
N VAL A 60 7.82 -18.61 8.34
CA VAL A 60 6.76 -19.63 8.34
C VAL A 60 6.67 -20.21 6.95
N VAL A 61 6.93 -21.50 6.79
CA VAL A 61 6.84 -22.20 5.50
C VAL A 61 5.59 -23.07 5.47
N VAL A 62 4.71 -22.81 4.52
CA VAL A 62 3.50 -23.60 4.26
C VAL A 62 3.67 -24.28 2.91
N ASN A 63 3.74 -25.61 2.91
CA ASN A 63 3.84 -26.38 1.66
C ASN A 63 2.47 -26.47 0.98
N VAL A 64 2.43 -26.20 -0.33
CA VAL A 64 1.22 -26.21 -1.16
C VAL A 64 1.46 -27.03 -2.44
N ARG A 65 0.41 -27.68 -2.95
CA ARG A 65 0.41 -28.53 -4.16
C ARG A 65 -0.54 -28.00 -5.23
N GLY A 66 -0.29 -26.75 -5.63
CA GLY A 66 -1.09 -26.07 -6.65
C GLY A 66 -2.52 -25.75 -6.21
N ALA A 67 -3.44 -25.65 -7.19
CA ALA A 67 -4.77 -25.10 -7.00
C ALA A 67 -5.67 -25.89 -6.03
N ASN A 68 -5.42 -27.20 -5.85
CA ASN A 68 -6.22 -28.04 -4.94
C ASN A 68 -6.08 -27.64 -3.46
N ASP A 69 -4.94 -27.04 -3.09
CA ASP A 69 -4.69 -26.61 -1.72
C ASP A 69 -5.23 -25.19 -1.42
N LEU A 70 -5.77 -24.51 -2.44
CA LEU A 70 -6.27 -23.13 -2.31
C LEU A 70 -7.34 -23.00 -1.24
N GLY A 71 -8.26 -23.97 -1.14
CA GLY A 71 -9.29 -23.98 -0.08
C GLY A 71 -8.68 -24.10 1.32
N GLY A 72 -7.61 -24.89 1.47
CA GLY A 72 -6.87 -25.01 2.73
C GLY A 72 -6.12 -23.72 3.09
N LEU A 73 -5.56 -23.03 2.10
CA LEU A 73 -4.91 -21.73 2.29
C LEU A 73 -5.89 -20.64 2.72
N PHE A 74 -7.09 -20.61 2.15
CA PHE A 74 -8.14 -19.67 2.59
C PHE A 74 -8.52 -19.93 4.04
N PHE A 75 -8.82 -21.18 4.40
CA PHE A 75 -9.14 -21.53 5.79
C PHE A 75 -7.99 -21.17 6.75
N PHE A 76 -6.75 -21.48 6.38
CA PHE A 76 -5.57 -21.12 7.16
C PHE A 76 -5.49 -19.61 7.39
N ALA A 77 -5.61 -18.80 6.33
CA ALA A 77 -5.50 -17.35 6.41
C ALA A 77 -6.65 -16.72 7.21
N GLU A 78 -7.88 -17.21 7.03
CA GLU A 78 -9.07 -16.77 7.79
C GLU A 78 -8.93 -17.10 9.28
N PHE A 79 -8.56 -18.35 9.60
CA PHE A 79 -8.37 -18.78 10.97
C PHE A 79 -7.22 -18.04 11.66
N ALA A 80 -6.08 -17.87 10.97
CA ALA A 80 -4.94 -17.10 11.47
C ALA A 80 -5.34 -15.63 11.72
N THR A 81 -6.14 -15.03 10.84
CA THR A 81 -6.65 -13.66 11.03
C THR A 81 -7.58 -13.58 12.26
N ALA A 82 -8.46 -14.56 12.48
CA ALA A 82 -9.33 -14.59 13.65
C ALA A 82 -8.54 -14.73 14.96
N VAL A 83 -7.55 -15.64 14.99
CA VAL A 83 -6.65 -15.82 16.14
C VAL A 83 -5.84 -14.55 16.41
N ALA A 84 -5.28 -13.93 15.36
CA ALA A 84 -4.56 -12.67 15.50
C ALA A 84 -5.46 -11.56 16.06
N GLY A 85 -6.72 -11.46 15.60
CA GLY A 85 -7.70 -10.53 16.16
C GLY A 85 -7.95 -10.77 17.65
N TRP A 86 -8.10 -12.02 18.07
CA TRP A 86 -8.25 -12.37 19.48
C TRP A 86 -7.01 -12.01 20.32
N VAL A 87 -5.81 -12.32 19.84
CA VAL A 87 -4.53 -11.98 20.52
C VAL A 87 -4.35 -10.46 20.63
N LEU A 88 -4.74 -9.72 19.59
CA LEU A 88 -4.71 -8.26 19.58
C LEU A 88 -5.86 -7.64 20.39
N GLU A 89 -6.79 -8.43 20.94
CA GLU A 89 -7.97 -7.96 21.68
C GLU A 89 -8.84 -7.01 20.85
N ILE A 90 -9.05 -7.34 19.59
CA ILE A 90 -9.90 -6.59 18.64
C ILE A 90 -10.95 -7.52 18.06
N ASN A 91 -12.05 -6.95 17.56
CA ASN A 91 -13.03 -7.70 16.79
C ASN A 91 -12.58 -7.79 15.33
N PRO A 92 -12.21 -8.96 14.79
CA PRO A 92 -11.76 -9.07 13.40
C PRO A 92 -12.91 -8.98 12.37
N PHE A 93 -14.17 -8.92 12.82
CA PHE A 93 -15.36 -9.06 11.96
C PHE A 93 -16.19 -7.77 11.78
N ASP A 94 -15.75 -6.63 12.31
CA ASP A 94 -16.36 -5.31 12.06
C ASP A 94 -15.50 -4.41 11.14
N GLN A 95 -16.07 -3.29 10.67
CA GLN A 95 -15.43 -2.37 9.73
C GLN A 95 -15.83 -0.91 10.00
N PRO A 96 -15.27 -0.24 11.02
CA PRO A 96 -15.74 1.07 11.44
C PRO A 96 -15.36 2.22 10.49
N ASN A 97 -14.23 2.13 9.76
CA ASN A 97 -13.63 3.31 9.09
C ASN A 97 -13.76 3.32 7.55
N VAL A 98 -14.48 2.37 6.96
CA VAL A 98 -14.64 2.29 5.48
C VAL A 98 -15.54 3.40 4.94
N GLN A 99 -16.47 3.90 5.76
CA GLN A 99 -17.46 4.88 5.32
C GLN A 99 -16.87 6.28 5.11
N GLU A 100 -15.86 6.66 5.91
CA GLU A 100 -15.30 8.02 5.91
C GLU A 100 -14.66 8.42 4.57
N ALA A 101 -13.92 7.52 3.93
CA ALA A 101 -13.32 7.78 2.61
C ALA A 101 -14.38 8.02 1.54
N LYS A 102 -15.49 7.27 1.60
CA LYS A 102 -16.62 7.42 0.69
C LYS A 102 -17.31 8.76 0.91
N ASP A 103 -17.52 9.14 2.17
CA ASP A 103 -18.14 10.41 2.52
C ASP A 103 -17.29 11.60 2.05
N ASN A 104 -15.97 11.53 2.22
CA ASN A 104 -15.07 12.57 1.74
C ASN A 104 -15.00 12.65 0.21
N THR A 105 -15.02 11.50 -0.48
CA THR A 105 -15.15 11.48 -1.95
C THR A 105 -16.46 12.13 -2.40
N ALA A 106 -17.58 11.81 -1.73
CA ALA A 106 -18.89 12.38 -2.05
C ALA A 106 -18.90 13.90 -1.86
N LYS A 107 -18.34 14.41 -0.75
CA LYS A 107 -18.19 15.85 -0.53
C LYS A 107 -17.39 16.54 -1.63
N VAL A 108 -16.31 15.91 -2.10
CA VAL A 108 -15.49 16.44 -3.21
C VAL A 108 -16.29 16.52 -4.51
N LEU A 109 -17.06 15.47 -4.85
CA LEU A 109 -17.90 15.43 -6.05
C LEU A 109 -19.08 16.40 -5.96
N GLU A 110 -19.70 16.57 -4.77
CA GLU A 110 -20.74 17.58 -4.56
C GLU A 110 -20.21 19.00 -4.75
N GLY A 111 -18.96 19.27 -4.34
CA GLY A 111 -18.27 20.53 -4.62
C GLY A 111 -18.05 20.73 -6.11
N TYR A 112 -17.57 19.69 -6.80
CA TYR A 112 -17.40 19.71 -8.26
C TYR A 112 -18.70 20.03 -9.00
N ALA A 113 -19.81 19.41 -8.60
CA ALA A 113 -21.12 19.66 -9.23
C ALA A 113 -21.62 21.11 -9.07
N LYS A 114 -21.16 21.82 -8.04
CA LYS A 114 -21.51 23.23 -7.79
C LYS A 114 -20.56 24.19 -8.50
N ASP A 115 -19.27 23.92 -8.41
CA ASP A 115 -18.21 24.87 -8.79
C ASP A 115 -17.59 24.57 -10.17
N GLY A 116 -17.88 23.41 -10.75
CA GLY A 116 -17.33 22.96 -12.04
C GLY A 116 -15.84 22.60 -12.00
N ARG A 117 -15.23 22.54 -10.82
CA ARG A 117 -13.81 22.23 -10.62
C ARG A 117 -13.59 21.42 -9.34
N LEU A 118 -12.59 20.55 -9.37
CA LEU A 118 -12.15 19.83 -8.17
C LEU A 118 -11.43 20.79 -7.20
N PRO A 119 -11.45 20.52 -5.89
CA PRO A 119 -10.63 21.25 -4.94
C PRO A 119 -9.14 21.07 -5.29
N GLU A 120 -8.36 22.12 -5.08
CA GLU A 120 -6.92 22.01 -5.17
C GLU A 120 -6.41 21.11 -4.05
N ALA A 121 -5.51 20.21 -4.40
CA ALA A 121 -4.69 19.51 -3.43
C ALA A 121 -3.26 19.64 -3.91
N GLU A 122 -2.35 19.97 -3.00
CA GLU A 122 -0.97 20.30 -3.32
C GLU A 122 -0.16 19.03 -3.55
N ASP A 123 0.61 19.02 -4.63
CA ASP A 123 1.67 18.04 -4.86
C ASP A 123 2.90 18.40 -4.03
N ALA A 124 3.60 17.40 -3.50
CA ALA A 124 4.80 17.59 -2.73
C ALA A 124 5.93 18.14 -3.62
N ASP A 125 6.53 19.23 -3.16
CA ASP A 125 7.85 19.65 -3.62
C ASP A 125 8.95 18.76 -3.01
N ASP A 126 10.19 19.02 -3.38
CA ASP A 126 11.34 18.24 -2.90
C ASP A 126 11.51 18.32 -1.37
N ALA A 127 11.12 19.43 -0.74
CA ALA A 127 11.21 19.60 0.71
C ALA A 127 10.13 18.78 1.44
N ALA A 128 8.89 18.80 0.95
CA ALA A 128 7.80 18.02 1.48
C ALA A 128 8.02 16.51 1.28
N LEU A 129 8.58 16.12 0.13
CA LEU A 129 8.96 14.72 -0.12
C LEU A 129 10.09 14.28 0.81
N LYS A 130 11.15 15.07 0.97
CA LYS A 130 12.23 14.78 1.92
C LYS A 130 11.72 14.65 3.36
N ALA A 131 10.85 15.57 3.79
CA ALA A 131 10.25 15.53 5.13
C ALA A 131 9.34 14.31 5.35
N LEU A 132 8.73 13.77 4.28
CA LEU A 132 8.01 12.49 4.35
C LEU A 132 9.00 11.33 4.53
N LEU A 133 10.07 11.29 3.72
CA LEU A 133 11.07 10.23 3.74
C LEU A 133 11.85 10.17 5.06
N ASP A 134 12.07 11.32 5.71
CA ASP A 134 12.75 11.42 7.01
C ASP A 134 12.01 10.73 8.16
N GLN A 135 10.78 10.29 7.94
CA GLN A 135 9.99 9.51 8.90
C GLN A 135 10.16 7.99 8.71
N LEU A 136 10.92 7.56 7.70
CA LEU A 136 11.11 6.14 7.39
C LEU A 136 12.16 5.50 8.28
N GLU A 137 11.70 4.97 9.41
CA GLU A 137 12.45 4.08 10.29
C GLU A 137 11.54 2.98 10.84
N PRO A 138 11.98 1.72 11.01
CA PRO A 138 11.17 0.70 11.68
C PRO A 138 10.72 1.16 13.08
N PRO A 139 9.45 0.95 13.47
CA PRO A 139 8.44 0.09 12.83
C PRO A 139 7.50 0.84 11.85
N HIS A 140 7.89 2.01 11.35
CA HIS A 140 7.15 2.67 10.28
C HIS A 140 7.21 1.87 8.97
N TYR A 141 6.19 2.05 8.15
CA TYR A 141 6.11 1.49 6.81
C TYR A 141 5.70 2.56 5.81
N LEU A 142 6.17 2.43 4.58
CA LEU A 142 5.73 3.25 3.47
C LEU A 142 4.59 2.54 2.72
N ALA A 143 3.42 3.16 2.66
CA ALA A 143 2.36 2.75 1.75
C ALA A 143 2.32 3.67 0.53
N ILE A 144 2.58 3.08 -0.63
CA ILE A 144 2.52 3.74 -1.92
C ILE A 144 1.16 3.44 -2.56
N MET A 145 0.43 4.49 -2.95
CA MET A 145 -0.95 4.40 -3.40
C MET A 145 -1.08 4.98 -4.80
N GLY A 146 -1.24 4.11 -5.81
CA GLY A 146 -1.27 4.51 -7.22
C GLY A 146 -2.68 4.79 -7.73
N TYR A 147 -3.01 6.06 -8.00
CA TYR A 147 -4.23 6.48 -8.70
C TYR A 147 -3.90 6.73 -10.17
N LEU A 148 -3.65 5.64 -10.87
CA LEU A 148 -3.15 5.60 -12.24
C LEU A 148 -3.54 4.28 -12.89
N GLU A 149 -3.40 4.20 -14.21
CA GLU A 149 -3.73 3.00 -14.97
C GLU A 149 -2.68 1.88 -14.76
N PRO A 150 -3.10 0.65 -14.39
CA PRO A 150 -2.17 -0.46 -14.19
C PRO A 150 -1.47 -0.91 -15.47
N SER A 151 -0.19 -1.29 -15.37
CA SER A 151 0.52 -2.05 -16.40
C SER A 151 1.68 -2.85 -15.80
N GLU A 152 2.12 -3.90 -16.51
CA GLU A 152 3.23 -4.76 -16.05
C GLU A 152 4.55 -3.98 -15.95
N GLU A 153 4.77 -3.00 -16.84
CA GLU A 153 5.92 -2.12 -16.82
C GLU A 153 5.89 -1.22 -15.58
N PHE A 154 4.72 -0.70 -15.21
CA PHE A 154 4.57 0.10 -14.00
C PHE A 154 4.74 -0.75 -12.73
N ASP A 155 4.22 -1.99 -12.72
CA ASP A 155 4.42 -2.94 -11.62
C ASP A 155 5.90 -3.31 -11.43
N SER A 156 6.66 -3.36 -12.51
CA SER A 156 8.11 -3.55 -12.46
C SER A 156 8.82 -2.31 -11.91
N ALA A 157 8.47 -1.12 -12.40
CA ALA A 157 9.06 0.14 -11.93
C ALA A 157 8.74 0.42 -10.45
N ILE A 158 7.53 0.11 -9.98
CA ILE A 158 7.17 0.27 -8.56
C ILE A 158 7.89 -0.74 -7.66
N SER A 159 8.17 -1.94 -8.17
CA SER A 159 8.99 -2.93 -7.46
C SER A 159 10.42 -2.43 -7.25
N ASN A 160 10.97 -1.69 -8.23
CA ASN A 160 12.28 -1.05 -8.10
C ASN A 160 12.26 0.05 -7.04
N LEU A 161 11.26 0.94 -7.05
CA LEU A 161 11.10 1.98 -6.03
C LEU A 161 11.03 1.38 -4.62
N ARG A 162 10.17 0.37 -4.44
CA ARG A 162 10.01 -0.36 -3.16
C ARG A 162 11.32 -0.97 -2.67
N SER A 163 12.07 -1.61 -3.59
CA SER A 163 13.37 -2.20 -3.27
C SER A 163 14.40 -1.16 -2.87
N ALA A 164 14.45 -0.03 -3.58
CA ALA A 164 15.37 1.07 -3.29
C ALA A 164 15.13 1.66 -1.90
N ILE A 165 13.87 1.95 -1.57
CA ILE A 165 13.49 2.50 -0.26
C ILE A 165 13.79 1.51 0.85
N ARG A 166 13.35 0.26 0.73
CA ARG A 166 13.58 -0.77 1.75
C ARG A 166 15.08 -0.97 1.99
N LYS A 167 15.89 -1.04 0.94
CA LYS A 167 17.33 -1.26 1.07
C LYS A 167 18.03 -0.18 1.92
N GLN A 168 17.55 1.06 1.85
CA GLN A 168 18.17 2.19 2.57
C GLN A 168 17.57 2.43 3.95
N THR A 169 16.28 2.13 4.14
CA THR A 169 15.53 2.51 5.35
C THR A 169 15.11 1.30 6.20
N HIS A 170 15.21 0.09 5.67
CA HIS A 170 14.75 -1.17 6.27
C HIS A 170 13.25 -1.27 6.55
N VAL A 171 12.46 -0.24 6.20
CA VAL A 171 11.01 -0.19 6.41
C VAL A 171 10.26 -1.09 5.44
N ALA A 172 9.02 -1.45 5.80
CA ALA A 172 8.13 -2.19 4.92
C ALA A 172 7.69 -1.24 3.81
N THR A 173 7.58 -1.77 2.61
CA THR A 173 6.94 -1.05 1.52
C THR A 173 5.73 -1.82 1.03
N THR A 174 4.58 -1.16 0.93
CA THR A 174 3.38 -1.71 0.29
C THR A 174 3.01 -0.87 -0.92
N TYR A 175 2.42 -1.51 -1.92
CA TYR A 175 1.85 -0.81 -3.07
C TYR A 175 0.44 -1.33 -3.36
N GLY A 176 -0.44 -0.43 -3.79
CA GLY A 176 -1.77 -0.80 -4.27
C GLY A 176 -2.35 0.24 -5.21
N TYR A 177 -3.11 -0.23 -6.20
CA TYR A 177 -3.88 0.63 -7.11
C TYR A 177 -5.16 1.14 -6.43
N GLY A 178 -5.33 2.46 -6.44
CA GLY A 178 -6.54 3.13 -6.01
C GLY A 178 -7.66 3.00 -7.05
N PRO A 179 -8.94 3.01 -6.63
CA PRO A 179 -9.43 3.08 -5.25
C PRO A 179 -9.48 1.70 -4.54
N ARG A 180 -9.00 0.61 -5.15
CA ARG A 180 -9.21 -0.76 -4.65
C ARG A 180 -8.64 -1.00 -3.25
N PHE A 181 -7.47 -0.44 -2.95
CA PHE A 181 -6.83 -0.63 -1.65
C PHE A 181 -7.62 -0.01 -0.47
N LEU A 182 -8.52 0.96 -0.74
CA LEU A 182 -9.34 1.58 0.30
C LEU A 182 -10.21 0.57 1.04
N HIS A 183 -10.57 -0.53 0.38
CA HIS A 183 -11.35 -1.63 0.93
C HIS A 183 -10.52 -2.74 1.57
N SER A 184 -9.18 -2.65 1.56
CA SER A 184 -8.30 -3.69 2.08
C SER A 184 -7.35 -3.14 3.15
N THR A 185 -6.46 -2.21 2.79
CA THR A 185 -5.47 -1.63 3.71
C THR A 185 -5.91 -0.29 4.29
N GLY A 186 -6.92 0.37 3.72
CA GLY A 186 -7.40 1.68 4.20
C GLY A 186 -7.79 1.68 5.69
N GLN A 187 -8.38 0.58 6.18
CA GLN A 187 -8.69 0.40 7.60
C GLN A 187 -7.42 0.29 8.47
N MET A 188 -6.35 -0.35 7.98
CA MET A 188 -5.07 -0.44 8.68
C MET A 188 -4.38 0.92 8.80
N HIS A 189 -4.43 1.75 7.75
CA HIS A 189 -3.83 3.08 7.79
C HIS A 189 -4.51 3.99 8.82
N LYS A 190 -5.83 3.86 9.00
CA LYS A 190 -6.64 4.76 9.85
C LYS A 190 -6.86 4.22 11.27
N GLY A 191 -7.11 2.92 11.39
CA GLY A 191 -7.45 2.27 12.66
C GLY A 191 -6.31 1.49 13.28
N GLY A 192 -5.26 1.19 12.51
CA GLY A 192 -4.07 0.49 13.00
C GLY A 192 -3.12 1.38 13.79
N PRO A 193 -1.92 0.88 14.12
CA PRO A 193 -0.88 1.71 14.72
C PRO A 193 -0.57 2.91 13.80
N ALA A 194 -0.31 4.07 14.39
CA ALA A 194 0.04 5.30 13.66
C ALA A 194 1.48 5.26 13.14
N THR A 195 1.83 4.21 12.40
CA THR A 195 3.17 3.94 11.85
C THR A 195 3.19 4.00 10.33
N GLY A 196 2.07 4.34 9.69
CA GLY A 196 2.00 4.51 8.24
C GLY A 196 2.59 5.84 7.78
N VAL A 197 3.48 5.77 6.80
CA VAL A 197 3.96 6.90 5.99
C VAL A 197 3.39 6.73 4.58
N LEU A 198 2.72 7.74 4.03
CA LEU A 198 1.82 7.57 2.89
C LEU A 198 2.30 8.40 1.69
N LEU A 199 2.55 7.73 0.56
CA LEU A 199 2.88 8.37 -0.71
C LEU A 199 1.81 8.05 -1.76
N GLN A 200 1.01 9.05 -2.11
CA GLN A 200 0.02 8.94 -3.18
C GLN A 200 0.66 9.31 -4.52
N LEU A 201 0.59 8.42 -5.51
CA LEU A 201 1.02 8.67 -6.89
C LEU A 201 -0.21 8.93 -7.76
N ILE A 202 -0.21 10.02 -8.52
CA ILE A 202 -1.29 10.38 -9.44
C ILE A 202 -0.75 10.48 -10.85
N HIS A 203 -1.47 9.91 -11.82
CA HIS A 203 -1.23 10.11 -13.24
C HIS A 203 -2.56 10.14 -13.98
N ASP A 204 -2.78 11.15 -14.80
CA ASP A 204 -3.96 11.23 -15.67
C ASP A 204 -3.59 10.65 -17.04
N GLY A 205 -4.37 9.69 -17.51
CA GLY A 205 -4.17 9.09 -18.82
C GLY A 205 -4.60 10.02 -19.95
N ASP A 206 -4.20 9.70 -21.18
CA ASP A 206 -4.52 10.51 -22.36
C ASP A 206 -6.01 10.46 -22.76
N ALA A 207 -6.67 9.36 -22.41
CA ALA A 207 -8.08 9.15 -22.70
C ALA A 207 -8.93 9.38 -21.45
N ASP A 208 -9.92 10.25 -21.56
CA ASP A 208 -10.95 10.46 -20.55
C ASP A 208 -12.32 10.09 -21.11
N ALA A 209 -13.18 9.56 -20.24
CA ALA A 209 -14.53 9.15 -20.61
C ALA A 209 -15.53 9.65 -19.56
N GLU A 210 -16.69 10.09 -20.04
CA GLU A 210 -17.78 10.49 -19.17
C GLU A 210 -18.33 9.28 -18.41
N VAL A 211 -18.63 9.46 -17.11
CA VAL A 211 -19.40 8.48 -16.36
C VAL A 211 -20.87 8.69 -16.71
N PRO A 212 -21.58 7.67 -17.23
CA PRO A 212 -22.98 7.82 -17.63
C PRO A 212 -23.82 8.43 -16.51
N GLU A 213 -24.58 9.48 -16.84
CA GLU A 213 -25.54 10.16 -15.96
C GLU A 213 -24.95 10.86 -14.71
N ALA A 214 -23.63 10.84 -14.52
CA ALA A 214 -23.01 11.36 -13.30
C ALA A 214 -22.61 12.85 -13.39
N GLY A 215 -22.49 13.40 -14.60
CA GLY A 215 -22.08 14.78 -14.82
C GLY A 215 -20.59 15.05 -14.56
N TYR A 216 -19.77 13.99 -14.57
CA TYR A 216 -18.32 14.05 -14.46
C TYR A 216 -17.67 12.86 -15.16
N SER A 217 -16.37 13.00 -15.47
CA SER A 217 -15.58 11.96 -16.12
C SER A 217 -14.94 10.96 -15.15
N PHE A 218 -14.43 9.84 -15.67
CA PHE A 218 -13.66 8.87 -14.88
C PHE A 218 -12.38 9.47 -14.32
N THR A 219 -11.71 10.36 -15.06
CA THR A 219 -10.56 11.11 -14.54
C THR A 219 -10.95 12.01 -13.38
N THR A 220 -12.10 12.70 -13.49
CA THR A 220 -12.63 13.52 -12.40
C THR A 220 -12.95 12.67 -11.17
N LEU A 221 -13.61 11.52 -11.35
CA LEU A 221 -13.93 10.59 -10.26
C LEU A 221 -12.68 10.07 -9.56
N LYS A 222 -11.66 9.63 -10.32
CA LYS A 222 -10.39 9.13 -9.78
C LYS A 222 -9.68 10.22 -8.97
N ASN A 223 -9.57 11.43 -9.52
CA ASN A 223 -8.95 12.55 -8.81
C ASN A 223 -9.75 12.94 -7.57
N ALA A 224 -11.09 12.92 -7.62
CA ALA A 224 -11.93 13.16 -6.45
C ALA A 224 -11.70 12.13 -5.33
N GLN A 225 -11.59 10.85 -5.70
CA GLN A 225 -11.26 9.77 -4.76
C GLN A 225 -9.86 9.94 -4.15
N ALA A 226 -8.88 10.32 -4.95
CA ALA A 226 -7.52 10.57 -4.49
C ALA A 226 -7.46 11.74 -3.50
N ILE A 227 -8.14 12.84 -3.80
CA ILE A 227 -8.20 14.02 -2.94
C ILE A 227 -8.94 13.68 -1.63
N GLY A 228 -10.10 13.02 -1.73
CA GLY A 228 -10.87 12.61 -0.56
C GLY A 228 -10.08 11.69 0.37
N ASP A 229 -9.31 10.76 -0.17
CA ASP A 229 -8.45 9.89 0.63
C ASP A 229 -7.27 10.64 1.25
N LEU A 230 -6.58 11.50 0.48
CA LEU A 230 -5.48 12.32 0.99
C LEU A 230 -5.93 13.22 2.15
N HIS A 231 -7.09 13.86 2.03
CA HIS A 231 -7.69 14.64 3.12
C HIS A 231 -7.97 13.77 4.34
N THR A 232 -8.58 12.59 4.14
CA THR A 232 -8.85 11.66 5.24
C THR A 232 -7.56 11.28 5.99
N LEU A 233 -6.49 10.94 5.26
CA LEU A 233 -5.21 10.57 5.88
C LEU A 233 -4.62 11.74 6.69
N ARG A 234 -4.64 12.96 6.12
CA ARG A 234 -4.14 14.17 6.78
C ARG A 234 -4.99 14.60 7.98
N ASP A 235 -6.31 14.45 7.91
CA ASP A 235 -7.25 14.74 9.02
C ASP A 235 -7.03 13.79 10.21
N HIS A 236 -6.57 12.56 9.95
CA HIS A 236 -6.12 11.61 10.97
C HIS A 236 -4.69 11.88 11.48
N GLY A 237 -4.03 12.95 11.01
CA GLY A 237 -2.69 13.32 11.41
C GLY A 237 -1.59 12.44 10.83
N LEU A 238 -1.89 11.63 9.82
CA LEU A 238 -0.91 10.74 9.20
C LEU A 238 -0.03 11.51 8.21
N PRO A 239 1.28 11.23 8.15
CA PRO A 239 2.18 11.85 7.20
C PRO A 239 1.86 11.34 5.78
N ALA A 240 1.23 12.20 4.98
CA ALA A 240 0.77 11.86 3.64
C ALA A 240 1.12 12.95 2.62
N GLN A 241 1.86 12.55 1.59
CA GLN A 241 2.16 13.39 0.44
C GLN A 241 1.63 12.81 -0.86
N ARG A 242 1.38 13.70 -1.82
CA ARG A 242 0.97 13.35 -3.17
C ARG A 242 2.05 13.77 -4.16
N VAL A 243 2.34 12.92 -5.13
CA VAL A 243 3.22 13.24 -6.25
C VAL A 243 2.48 12.93 -7.54
N ARG A 244 2.39 13.93 -8.42
CA ARG A 244 1.89 13.77 -9.77
C ARG A 244 3.03 13.33 -10.69
N LEU A 245 2.81 12.23 -11.39
CA LEU A 245 3.68 11.73 -12.45
C LEU A 245 3.31 12.45 -13.75
N GLU A 246 4.26 13.14 -14.37
CA GLU A 246 4.05 13.87 -15.62
C GLU A 246 4.66 13.12 -16.81
N GLY A 247 3.97 13.18 -17.96
CA GLY A 247 4.39 12.48 -19.18
C GLY A 247 4.17 10.97 -19.07
N ASP A 248 5.12 10.19 -19.57
CA ASP A 248 5.09 8.74 -19.41
C ASP A 248 5.23 8.36 -17.92
N ARG A 249 4.26 7.60 -17.42
CA ARG A 249 4.16 7.24 -15.99
C ARG A 249 5.32 6.36 -15.52
N VAL A 250 5.85 5.48 -16.38
CA VAL A 250 6.94 4.57 -16.03
C VAL A 250 8.23 5.37 -15.91
N GLU A 251 8.56 6.17 -16.92
CA GLU A 251 9.74 7.03 -16.90
C GLU A 251 9.68 8.06 -15.75
N ALA A 252 8.49 8.61 -15.47
CA ALA A 252 8.29 9.52 -14.35
C ALA A 252 8.55 8.84 -13.00
N LEU A 253 8.09 7.60 -12.83
CA LEU A 253 8.35 6.82 -11.62
C LEU A 253 9.83 6.45 -11.47
N GLU A 254 10.53 6.15 -12.56
CA GLU A 254 11.98 5.89 -12.54
C GLU A 254 12.77 7.15 -12.15
N ARG A 255 12.38 8.33 -12.67
CA ARG A 255 12.96 9.62 -12.24
C ARG A 255 12.70 9.89 -10.76
N LEU A 256 11.47 9.63 -10.30
CA LEU A 256 11.12 9.76 -8.89
C LEU A 256 11.94 8.80 -8.02
N THR A 257 12.17 7.56 -8.48
CA THR A 257 12.99 6.58 -7.77
C THR A 257 14.41 7.08 -7.56
N LYS A 258 15.06 7.57 -8.63
CA LYS A 258 16.41 8.14 -8.53
C LYS A 258 16.46 9.35 -7.59
N LYS A 259 15.46 10.23 -7.67
CA LYS A 259 15.35 11.38 -6.75
C LYS A 259 15.23 10.93 -5.29
N ILE A 260 14.39 9.93 -5.01
CA ILE A 260 14.22 9.39 -3.66
C ILE A 260 15.52 8.72 -3.19
N GLU A 261 16.23 8.00 -4.05
CA GLU A 261 17.54 7.41 -3.72
C GLU A 261 18.59 8.46 -3.36
N GLU A 262 18.55 9.65 -3.96
CA GLU A 262 19.45 10.77 -3.63
C GLU A 262 19.04 11.50 -2.34
N MET A 263 17.79 11.35 -1.90
CA MET A 263 17.24 11.97 -0.68
C MET A 263 17.43 11.12 0.57
N LEU A 264 17.62 9.81 0.42
CA LEU A 264 17.86 8.84 1.51
C LEU A 264 19.36 8.71 1.82
#